data_AF-A0A086MIY6-F1
#
_entry.id   AF-A0A086MIY6-F1
#
_cell.length_a   1.000
_cell.length_b   1.000
_cell.length_c   1.000
_cell.angle_alpha   90.00
_cell.angle_beta   90.00
_cell.angle_gamma   90.00
#
_symmetry.space_group_name_H-M   'P 1'
#
loop_
_entity.id
_entity.type
_entity.pdbx_description
1 polymer ?
#
loop_
_entity_poly.entity_id
_entity_poly.type
_entity_poly.pdbx_seq_one_letter_code
_entity_poly.pdbx_strand_id
1 'polypeptide(L)' 'MTDPHPNSIEPERPDETLALKYLGYTIRLQPTPLEWIAVVTRPNQRPGIVLAADRAAALIKARDWIAVQTKSQD' A
#
# COMPACT_ATOMS: atom_id res chain seq x y z
N MET A 1 22.35 -31.08 24.16
CA MET A 1 21.80 -29.84 24.75
C MET A 1 21.77 -28.82 23.63
N THR A 2 20.67 -28.85 22.86
CA THR A 2 20.53 -28.02 21.66
C THR A 2 19.96 -26.70 22.12
N ASP A 3 20.76 -25.64 21.99
CA ASP A 3 20.38 -24.26 22.22
C ASP A 3 19.17 -23.92 21.34
N PRO A 4 17.97 -23.67 21.89
CA PRO A 4 16.87 -23.18 21.09
C PRO A 4 17.17 -21.71 20.80
N HIS A 5 17.60 -21.41 19.58
CA HIS A 5 17.62 -20.04 19.08
C HIS A 5 16.26 -19.42 19.41
N PRO A 6 16.16 -18.38 20.24
CA PRO A 6 14.92 -17.66 20.36
C PRO A 6 14.62 -17.14 18.96
N ASN A 7 13.41 -17.44 18.48
CA ASN A 7 12.89 -16.91 17.24
C ASN A 7 13.41 -15.47 17.07
N SER A 8 14.14 -15.21 15.98
CA SER A 8 14.28 -13.86 15.48
C SER A 8 12.85 -13.36 15.36
N ILE A 9 12.44 -12.59 16.37
CA ILE A 9 11.28 -11.74 16.31
C ILE A 9 11.70 -10.78 15.22
N GLU A 10 11.39 -11.13 13.96
CA GLU A 10 11.45 -10.20 12.86
C GLU A 10 10.74 -8.98 13.43
N PRO A 11 11.40 -7.80 13.52
CA PRO A 11 10.74 -6.66 14.07
C PRO A 11 9.55 -6.45 13.14
N GLU A 12 8.36 -6.77 13.64
CA GLU A 12 7.09 -6.36 13.09
C GLU A 12 7.17 -4.85 13.18
N ARG A 13 7.88 -4.22 12.23
CA ARG A 13 8.03 -2.77 12.18
C ARG A 13 6.59 -2.31 12.18
N PRO A 14 6.15 -1.56 13.21
CA PRO A 14 4.77 -1.20 13.33
C PRO A 14 4.37 -0.56 12.01
N ASP A 15 3.43 -1.23 11.38
CA ASP A 15 2.97 -1.04 10.03
C ASP A 15 2.32 0.34 9.96
N GLU A 16 3.11 1.40 9.80
CA GLU A 16 2.59 2.68 9.29
C GLU A 16 2.14 2.54 7.82
N THR A 17 2.27 1.33 7.26
CA THR A 17 1.84 1.00 5.90
C THR A 17 0.41 0.51 5.85
N LEU A 18 -0.57 1.39 6.04
CA LEU A 18 -1.97 0.96 6.09
C LEU A 18 -2.41 0.32 4.76
N ALA A 19 -2.57 -1.01 4.76
CA ALA A 19 -2.98 -1.79 3.59
C ALA A 19 -4.51 -1.92 3.52
N LEU A 20 -5.12 -1.30 2.52
CA LEU A 20 -6.58 -1.29 2.30
C LEU A 20 -6.95 -2.08 1.06
N LYS A 21 -7.96 -2.95 1.15
CA LYS A 21 -8.52 -3.63 -0.02
C LYS A 21 -9.66 -2.79 -0.63
N TYR A 22 -9.61 -2.56 -1.95
CA TYR A 22 -10.62 -1.80 -2.68
C TYR A 22 -10.76 -2.33 -4.12
N LEU A 23 -11.95 -2.85 -4.48
CA LEU A 23 -12.25 -3.37 -5.82
C LEU A 23 -11.24 -4.43 -6.34
N GLY A 24 -10.72 -5.28 -5.46
CA GLY A 24 -9.68 -6.27 -5.80
C GLY A 24 -8.26 -5.72 -5.91
N TYR A 25 -8.08 -4.41 -5.71
CA TYR A 25 -6.78 -3.79 -5.52
C TYR A 25 -6.42 -3.74 -4.03
N THR A 26 -5.13 -3.72 -3.76
CA THR A 26 -4.55 -3.44 -2.44
C THR A 26 -3.85 -2.09 -2.52
N ILE A 27 -4.23 -1.16 -1.65
CA ILE A 27 -3.64 0.17 -1.52
C ILE A 27 -2.77 0.15 -0.27
N ARG A 28 -1.46 0.37 -0.43
CA ARG A 28 -0.51 0.53 0.68
C ARG A 28 -0.14 1.99 0.81
N LEU A 29 -0.44 2.60 1.95
CA LEU A 29 -0.12 4.01 2.22
C LEU A 29 1.18 4.10 3.00
N GLN A 30 2.18 4.81 2.51
CA GLN A 30 3.47 4.98 3.16
C GLN A 30 3.77 6.46 3.37
N PRO A 31 4.04 6.91 4.60
CA PRO A 31 4.53 8.27 4.82
C PRO A 31 5.98 8.37 4.33
N THR A 32 6.33 9.52 3.77
CA THR A 32 7.70 9.94 3.48
C THR A 32 7.96 11.30 4.14
N PRO A 33 9.22 11.78 4.21
CA PRO A 33 9.54 13.04 4.88
C PRO A 33 8.82 14.27 4.32
N LEU A 34 8.32 14.21 3.07
CA LEU A 34 7.73 15.34 2.35
C LEU A 34 6.27 15.10 1.92
N GLU A 35 5.86 13.84 1.79
CA GLU A 35 4.60 13.46 1.16
C GLU A 35 4.14 12.05 1.55
N TRP A 36 2.91 11.71 1.21
CA TRP A 36 2.33 10.37 1.32
C TRP A 36 2.30 9.67 -0.03
N ILE A 37 2.79 8.43 -0.02
CA ILE A 37 2.76 7.54 -1.18
C ILE A 37 1.62 6.55 -1.00
N ALA A 38 0.79 6.38 -2.02
CA ALA A 38 -0.14 5.27 -2.13
C ALA A 38 0.32 4.32 -3.24
N VAL A 39 0.74 3.11 -2.86
CA VAL A 39 1.10 2.04 -3.78
C VAL A 39 -0.13 1.16 -3.99
N VAL A 40 -0.66 1.17 -5.20
CA VAL A 40 -1.85 0.42 -5.61
C VAL A 40 -1.41 -0.82 -6.37
N THR A 41 -1.71 -2.01 -5.85
CA THR A 41 -1.31 -3.29 -6.46
C THR A 41 -2.52 -4.18 -6.70
N ARG A 42 -2.58 -4.86 -7.84
CA ARG A 42 -3.54 -5.94 -8.14
C ARG A 42 -2.78 -7.13 -8.73
N PRO A 43 -3.19 -8.38 -8.45
CA PRO A 43 -2.56 -9.55 -9.06
C PRO A 43 -2.53 -9.43 -10.58
N ASN A 44 -1.39 -9.78 -11.17
CA ASN A 44 -1.17 -9.76 -12.62
C ASN A 44 -1.29 -8.37 -13.30
N GLN A 45 -1.23 -7.28 -12.52
CA GLN A 45 -1.13 -5.91 -13.04
C GLN A 45 0.09 -5.20 -12.47
N ARG A 46 0.60 -4.22 -13.23
CA ARG A 46 1.69 -3.36 -12.75
C ARG A 46 1.18 -2.49 -11.60
N PRO A 47 1.99 -2.29 -10.55
CA PRO A 47 1.63 -1.42 -9.45
C PRO A 47 1.51 0.03 -9.93
N GLY A 48 0.45 0.70 -9.49
CA GLY A 48 0.29 2.15 -9.61
C GLY A 48 0.90 2.84 -8.39
N ILE A 49 1.57 3.97 -8.59
CA ILE A 49 2.11 4.79 -7.51
C ILE A 49 1.45 6.16 -7.59
N VAL A 50 0.93 6.62 -6.47
CA VAL A 50 0.25 7.91 -6.35
C VAL A 50 0.88 8.71 -5.22
N LEU A 51 1.13 9.98 -5.50
CA LEU A 51 1.77 10.92 -4.57
C LEU A 51 0.76 11.98 -4.10
N ALA A 52 0.79 12.32 -2.81
CA ALA A 52 -0.03 13.39 -2.25
C ALA A 52 0.58 14.02 -1.00
N ALA A 53 0.20 15.26 -0.70
CA ALA A 53 0.71 15.99 0.46
C ALA A 53 0.32 15.34 1.80
N ASP A 54 -0.84 14.67 1.85
CA ASP A 54 -1.37 14.06 3.07
C ASP A 54 -1.99 12.67 2.80
N ARG A 55 -2.20 11.92 3.89
CA ARG A 55 -2.73 10.57 3.86
C ARG A 55 -4.11 10.47 3.22
N ALA A 56 -5.00 11.42 3.48
CA ALA A 56 -6.36 11.40 2.97
C ALA A 56 -6.37 11.68 1.46
N ALA A 57 -5.59 12.67 1.01
CA ALA A 57 -5.39 12.96 -0.40
C ALA A 57 -4.76 11.77 -1.14
N ALA A 58 -3.76 11.08 -0.55
CA ALA A 58 -3.15 9.89 -1.14
C ALA A 58 -4.19 8.77 -1.35
N LEU A 59 -5.07 8.56 -0.37
CA LEU A 59 -6.14 7.56 -0.45
C LEU A 59 -7.20 7.93 -1.49
N ILE A 60 -7.63 9.19 -1.54
CA ILE A 60 -8.62 9.67 -2.52
C ILE A 60 -8.07 9.50 -3.93
N LYS A 61 -6.84 9.96 -4.19
CA LYS A 61 -6.20 9.83 -5.50
C LYS A 61 -5.97 8.37 -5.88
N ALA A 62 -5.62 7.49 -4.93
CA ALA A 62 -5.48 6.06 -5.20
C ALA A 62 -6.82 5.43 -5.63
N ARG A 63 -7.93 5.79 -4.98
CA ARG A 63 -9.27 5.31 -5.36
C ARG A 63 -9.69 5.83 -6.73
N ASP A 64 -9.41 7.09 -7.04
CA ASP A 64 -9.71 7.69 -8.34
C ASP A 64 -8.91 7.00 -9.47
N TRP A 65 -7.61 6.76 -9.24
CA TRP A 65 -6.76 6.01 -10.14
C TRP A 65 -7.33 4.61 -10.43
N ILE A 66 -7.78 3.89 -9.39
CA ILE A 66 -8.44 2.58 -9.55
C ILE A 66 -9.71 2.71 -10.39
N ALA A 67 -10.54 3.72 -10.12
CA ALA A 67 -11.78 3.94 -10.87
C ALA A 67 -11.51 4.18 -12.36
N VAL A 68 -10.44 4.91 -12.70
CA VAL A 68 -10.01 5.10 -14.08
C VAL A 68 -9.58 3.77 -14.71
N GLN A 69 -8.74 2.97 -14.01
CA GLN A 69 -8.32 1.67 -14.52
C GLN A 69 -9.49 0.71 -14.74
N THR A 70 -10.50 0.72 -13.86
CA THR A 70 -11.69 -0.13 -14.01
C THR A 70 -12.59 0.31 -15.16
N LYS A 71 -12.68 1.62 -15.46
CA LYS A 71 -13.45 2.13 -16.59
C LYS A 71 -12.78 1.85 -17.94
N SER A 72 -11.46 1.73 -17.97
CA SER A 72 -10.72 1.39 -19.20
C SER A 72 -10.73 -0.11 -19.54
N GLN A 73 -11.36 -0.96 -18.74
CA GLN A 73 -11.51 -2.40 -19.01
C GLN A 73 -12.94 -2.81 -19.42
N ASP A 74 -13.85 -1.86 -19.65
CA ASP A 74 -15.20 -2.08 -20.18
C ASP A 74 -15.22 -1.93 -21.71
#